data_AF-A0A5L4L825-F1
#
_entry.id   AF-A0A5L4L825-F1
#
_cell.length_a   1.000
_cell.length_b   1.000
_cell.length_c   1.000
_cell.angle_alpha   90.00
_cell.angle_beta   90.00
_cell.angle_gamma   90.00
#
_symmetry.space_group_name_H-M   'P 1'
#
loop_
_entity.id
_entity.type
_entity.pdbx_description
1 polymer ?
#
loop_
_entity_poly.entity_id
_entity_poly.type
_entity_poly.pdbx_seq_one_letter_code
_entity_poly.pdbx_strand_id
1 'polypeptide(L)'
;NANITLEVKAGVNSLDASASSGKVSADLKAADVKTVKGGSGDDKFVVGTKVANVNVDGGAGNDELVIKGSGTLKPTVANVEKVTLDATGDLTLAMNNAKDVSELNIKGDTGGVIVLNSNISSLNFLSTAEGTNAVTIDSENLATINYKAGTEAAEIKGNLTATKATNLTVNTDALANITSTGATLTANSATSMSLNINAEKTAQSLKLSATKLKDLAVVNKSVDGFTIKGDANSLDALSNLNVTTDGKFSFDTITGLVGVSTVTLSGANDKSAVTLGNLGSDKVTQGIALNASGLKAGLEVGNTVTKGSININLNAMSGDAKLGAANSETDNLSISVNGVEGKFETGALKAAASTTVSLTNVKGA
;
A
#
# COMPACT_ATOMS: atom_id res chain seq x y z
N ASN A 1 22.07 -16.59 -31.15
CA ASN A 1 22.21 -15.53 -30.12
C ASN A 1 22.59 -16.19 -28.83
N ALA A 2 23.79 -15.93 -28.32
CA ALA A 2 24.26 -16.45 -27.05
C ALA A 2 24.04 -15.40 -25.97
N ASN A 3 23.60 -15.82 -24.78
CA ASN A 3 23.57 -14.92 -23.62
C ASN A 3 25.01 -14.74 -23.11
N ILE A 4 25.37 -13.50 -22.80
CA ILE A 4 26.70 -13.13 -22.33
C ILE A 4 26.62 -12.86 -20.84
N THR A 5 27.46 -13.51 -20.04
CA THR A 5 27.68 -13.15 -18.63
C THR A 5 29.12 -12.71 -18.44
N LEU A 6 29.32 -11.51 -17.90
CA LEU A 6 30.63 -10.90 -17.69
C LEU A 6 30.83 -10.61 -16.20
N GLU A 7 31.96 -11.05 -15.67
CA GLU A 7 32.51 -10.50 -14.42
C GLU A 7 33.66 -9.58 -14.78
N VAL A 8 33.55 -8.31 -14.42
CA VAL A 8 34.50 -7.28 -14.84
C VAL A 8 35.39 -6.88 -13.68
N LYS A 9 36.70 -6.86 -13.95
CA LYS A 9 37.74 -6.46 -12.98
C LYS A 9 37.91 -4.94 -12.93
N ALA A 10 38.61 -4.47 -11.91
CA ALA A 10 39.00 -3.07 -11.77
C ALA A 10 39.75 -2.55 -13.02
N GLY A 11 39.62 -1.25 -13.29
CA GLY A 11 40.28 -0.58 -14.43
C GLY A 11 39.51 -0.62 -15.75
N VAL A 12 38.39 -1.34 -15.84
CA VAL A 12 37.49 -1.22 -16.98
C VAL A 12 36.66 0.06 -16.86
N ASN A 13 36.76 0.90 -17.89
CA ASN A 13 36.13 2.22 -17.94
C ASN A 13 34.89 2.28 -18.85
N SER A 14 34.71 1.29 -19.73
CA SER A 14 33.57 1.21 -20.65
C SER A 14 33.19 -0.23 -20.94
N LEU A 15 31.89 -0.48 -21.05
CA LEU A 15 31.31 -1.68 -21.65
C LEU A 15 30.44 -1.25 -22.84
N ASP A 16 30.71 -1.80 -24.02
CA ASP A 16 29.87 -1.64 -25.20
C ASP A 16 29.49 -3.03 -25.73
N ALA A 17 28.24 -3.41 -25.54
CA ALA A 17 27.64 -4.63 -26.02
C ALA A 17 26.55 -4.36 -27.07
N SER A 18 26.57 -3.20 -27.74
CA SER A 18 25.54 -2.77 -28.70
C SER A 18 25.35 -3.68 -29.90
N ALA A 19 26.36 -4.48 -30.25
CA ALA A 19 26.26 -5.50 -31.30
C ALA A 19 25.66 -6.83 -30.81
N SER A 20 25.40 -6.99 -29.51
CA SER A 20 24.79 -8.20 -28.95
C SER A 20 23.31 -8.27 -29.28
N SER A 21 22.88 -9.43 -29.77
CA SER A 21 21.48 -9.76 -30.04
C SER A 21 20.86 -10.69 -28.99
N GLY A 22 21.62 -11.06 -27.98
CA GLY A 22 21.18 -11.85 -26.82
C GLY A 22 21.37 -11.08 -25.52
N LYS A 23 20.80 -11.62 -24.44
CA LYS A 23 20.89 -11.02 -23.11
C LYS A 23 22.35 -10.87 -22.67
N VAL A 24 22.70 -9.67 -22.22
CA VAL A 24 23.95 -9.34 -21.54
C VAL A 24 23.70 -9.24 -20.04
N SER A 25 24.57 -9.84 -19.24
CA SER A 25 24.56 -9.73 -17.79
C SER A 25 25.97 -9.38 -17.34
N ALA A 26 26.20 -8.15 -16.90
CA ALA A 26 27.53 -7.71 -16.49
C ALA A 26 27.56 -7.30 -15.02
N ASP A 27 28.45 -7.94 -14.25
CA ASP A 27 28.83 -7.51 -12.92
C ASP A 27 30.00 -6.52 -13.01
N LEU A 28 29.69 -5.24 -12.83
CA LEU A 28 30.58 -4.10 -12.96
C LEU A 28 30.94 -3.48 -11.61
N LYS A 29 30.61 -4.12 -10.49
CA LYS A 29 30.80 -3.54 -9.13
C LYS A 29 32.25 -3.16 -8.83
N ALA A 30 33.21 -3.91 -9.35
CA ALA A 30 34.64 -3.67 -9.13
C ALA A 30 35.24 -2.68 -10.14
N ALA A 31 34.52 -2.36 -11.21
CA ALA A 31 34.97 -1.52 -12.31
C ALA A 31 34.69 -0.03 -12.05
N ASP A 32 35.42 0.84 -12.75
CA ASP A 32 35.25 2.30 -12.71
C ASP A 32 34.54 2.76 -14.00
N VAL A 33 33.46 2.05 -14.36
CA VAL A 33 32.76 2.26 -15.63
C VAL A 33 32.15 3.65 -15.69
N LYS A 34 32.44 4.35 -16.79
CA LYS A 34 31.85 5.65 -17.14
C LYS A 34 30.70 5.48 -18.11
N THR A 35 30.81 4.48 -18.99
CA THR A 35 29.81 4.19 -20.02
C THR A 35 29.49 2.71 -20.05
N VAL A 36 28.20 2.40 -20.11
CA VAL A 36 27.68 1.05 -20.27
C VAL A 36 26.63 1.12 -21.37
N LYS A 37 26.80 0.34 -22.43
CA LYS A 37 25.84 0.23 -23.52
C LYS A 37 25.46 -1.23 -23.72
N GLY A 38 24.18 -1.55 -23.59
CA GLY A 38 23.61 -2.86 -23.88
C GLY A 38 23.28 -3.06 -25.36
N GLY A 39 22.81 -4.27 -25.66
CA GLY A 39 22.43 -4.76 -26.97
C GLY A 39 20.92 -4.71 -27.20
N SER A 40 20.38 -5.74 -27.84
CA SER A 40 18.93 -5.84 -28.15
C SER A 40 18.17 -6.88 -27.31
N GLY A 41 18.80 -7.42 -26.25
CA GLY A 41 18.18 -8.39 -25.35
C GLY A 41 17.86 -7.74 -24.01
N ASP A 42 17.14 -8.46 -23.14
CA ASP A 42 16.82 -7.97 -21.78
C ASP A 42 18.08 -7.96 -20.90
N ASP A 43 18.82 -6.86 -20.94
CA ASP A 43 20.14 -6.74 -20.37
C ASP A 43 20.09 -6.39 -18.87
N LYS A 44 21.17 -6.76 -18.17
CA LYS A 44 21.31 -6.53 -16.73
C LYS A 44 22.70 -6.05 -16.39
N PHE A 45 22.79 -4.86 -15.82
CA PHE A 45 24.06 -4.25 -15.41
C PHE A 45 24.08 -4.04 -13.91
N VAL A 46 25.10 -4.56 -13.22
CA VAL A 46 25.26 -4.36 -11.78
C VAL A 46 26.42 -3.43 -11.51
N VAL A 47 26.17 -2.28 -10.88
CA VAL A 47 27.18 -1.27 -10.58
C VAL A 47 27.35 -1.07 -9.07
N GLY A 48 28.55 -0.64 -8.68
CA GLY A 48 28.93 -0.33 -7.30
C GLY A 48 28.87 1.18 -6.97
N THR A 49 29.44 1.58 -5.84
CA THR A 49 29.47 3.01 -5.40
C THR A 49 30.51 3.87 -6.10
N LYS A 50 31.52 3.28 -6.74
CA LYS A 50 32.60 4.02 -7.39
C LYS A 50 32.15 4.85 -8.60
N VAL A 51 30.89 4.72 -9.02
CA VAL A 51 30.38 5.24 -10.29
C VAL A 51 29.29 6.31 -10.13
N ALA A 52 29.56 7.35 -9.32
CA ALA A 52 28.60 8.40 -8.98
C ALA A 52 27.86 9.05 -10.17
N ASN A 53 28.42 9.00 -11.38
CA ASN A 53 27.88 9.62 -12.59
C ASN A 53 28.00 8.73 -13.86
N VAL A 54 27.72 7.42 -13.75
CA VAL A 54 27.76 6.53 -14.93
C VAL A 54 26.69 6.89 -15.97
N ASN A 55 27.05 6.78 -17.25
CA ASN A 55 26.13 6.79 -18.39
C ASN A 55 25.75 5.34 -18.73
N VAL A 56 24.51 4.96 -18.51
CA VAL A 56 23.97 3.65 -18.84
C VAL A 56 22.93 3.81 -19.94
N ASP A 57 23.10 3.07 -21.03
CA ASP A 57 22.15 2.90 -22.12
C ASP A 57 21.84 1.40 -22.21
N GLY A 58 20.62 0.98 -21.87
CA GLY A 58 20.25 -0.44 -21.90
C GLY A 58 20.19 -1.01 -23.32
N GLY A 59 19.96 -0.16 -24.32
CA GLY A 59 19.76 -0.58 -25.69
C GLY A 59 18.29 -0.84 -25.98
N ALA A 60 17.97 -1.98 -26.59
CA ALA A 60 16.58 -2.38 -26.81
C ALA A 60 16.29 -3.64 -25.99
N GLY A 61 15.09 -3.75 -25.43
CA GLY A 61 14.74 -4.84 -24.53
C GLY A 61 14.03 -4.30 -23.30
N ASN A 62 13.87 -5.13 -22.29
CA ASN A 62 13.47 -4.72 -20.96
C ASN A 62 14.68 -4.80 -20.02
N ASP A 63 15.37 -3.67 -19.90
CA ASP A 63 16.71 -3.61 -19.31
C ASP A 63 16.67 -3.27 -17.81
N GLU A 64 17.63 -3.82 -17.06
CA GLU A 64 17.74 -3.63 -15.61
C GLU A 64 19.12 -3.06 -15.19
N LEU A 65 19.12 -1.90 -14.53
CA LEU A 65 20.28 -1.39 -13.81
C LEU A 65 20.16 -1.72 -12.31
N VAL A 66 21.07 -2.52 -11.80
CA VAL A 66 21.20 -2.82 -10.38
C VAL A 66 22.29 -1.95 -9.76
N ILE A 67 21.95 -1.21 -8.72
CA ILE A 67 22.87 -0.37 -7.95
C ILE A 67 23.07 -1.02 -6.59
N LYS A 68 24.31 -1.42 -6.30
CA LYS A 68 24.69 -2.01 -5.00
C LYS A 68 25.65 -1.09 -4.26
N GLY A 69 25.20 -0.54 -3.13
CA GLY A 69 26.05 0.33 -2.31
C GLY A 69 25.35 1.44 -1.54
N SER A 70 26.07 2.52 -1.29
CA SER A 70 25.65 3.71 -0.54
C SER A 70 26.21 5.00 -1.17
N GLY A 71 25.84 6.16 -0.64
CA GLY A 71 26.27 7.47 -1.08
C GLY A 71 25.25 8.20 -1.96
N THR A 72 25.68 9.26 -2.63
CA THR A 72 24.83 10.05 -3.54
C THR A 72 25.21 9.76 -4.98
N LEU A 73 24.25 9.25 -5.76
CA LEU A 73 24.45 8.85 -7.16
C LEU A 73 23.50 9.63 -8.07
N LYS A 74 24.00 10.01 -9.24
CA LYS A 74 23.24 10.69 -10.30
C LYS A 74 23.61 10.11 -11.67
N PRO A 75 23.26 8.84 -11.95
CA PRO A 75 23.54 8.25 -13.24
C PRO A 75 22.73 8.96 -14.34
N THR A 76 23.25 8.97 -15.55
CA THR A 76 22.47 9.25 -16.76
C THR A 76 22.02 7.92 -17.31
N VAL A 77 20.70 7.73 -17.42
CA VAL A 77 20.11 6.43 -17.75
C VAL A 77 19.16 6.60 -18.94
N ALA A 78 19.42 5.89 -20.02
CA ALA A 78 18.56 5.85 -21.20
C ALA A 78 18.20 4.40 -21.54
N ASN A 79 16.99 4.18 -22.05
CA ASN A 79 16.53 2.85 -22.47
C ASN A 79 16.76 1.80 -21.36
N VAL A 80 16.36 2.14 -20.13
CA VAL A 80 16.35 1.20 -19.00
C VAL A 80 15.01 1.35 -18.32
N GLU A 81 14.27 0.27 -18.24
CA GLU A 81 12.90 0.26 -17.72
C GLU A 81 12.90 0.03 -16.20
N LYS A 82 13.91 -0.69 -15.71
CA LYS A 82 13.98 -1.19 -14.34
C LYS A 82 15.25 -0.77 -13.62
N VAL A 83 15.10 -0.28 -12.39
CA VAL A 83 16.21 -0.09 -11.47
C VAL A 83 16.02 -0.93 -10.22
N THR A 84 17.07 -1.60 -9.77
CA THR A 84 17.07 -2.35 -8.51
C THR A 84 18.13 -1.80 -7.56
N LEU A 85 17.71 -1.41 -6.36
CA LEU A 85 18.60 -0.90 -5.32
C LEU A 85 18.87 -1.99 -4.27
N ASP A 86 20.14 -2.34 -4.10
CA ASP A 86 20.66 -3.20 -3.04
C ASP A 86 21.53 -2.33 -2.13
N ALA A 87 20.88 -1.45 -1.35
CA ALA A 87 21.57 -0.45 -0.57
C ALA A 87 22.23 -1.04 0.68
N THR A 88 23.55 -0.88 0.81
CA THR A 88 24.35 -1.39 1.94
C THR A 88 24.60 -0.33 3.02
N GLY A 89 23.96 0.82 2.90
CA GLY A 89 24.05 2.01 3.75
C GLY A 89 23.15 3.11 3.17
N ASP A 90 23.26 4.35 3.66
CA ASP A 90 22.42 5.45 3.16
C ASP A 90 22.68 5.71 1.68
N LEU A 91 21.62 5.76 0.88
CA LEU A 91 21.67 5.92 -0.58
C LEU A 91 20.71 7.02 -1.02
N THR A 92 21.24 8.03 -1.72
CA THR A 92 20.43 9.00 -2.46
C THR A 92 20.65 8.84 -3.95
N LEU A 93 19.59 8.54 -4.70
CA LEU A 93 19.61 8.39 -6.14
C LEU A 93 18.81 9.50 -6.82
N ALA A 94 19.48 10.35 -7.59
CA ALA A 94 18.84 11.40 -8.38
C ALA A 94 18.60 10.94 -9.82
N MET A 95 17.32 10.87 -10.23
CA MET A 95 16.86 10.29 -11.49
C MET A 95 16.48 11.34 -12.54
N ASN A 96 17.06 12.54 -12.46
CA ASN A 96 16.74 13.67 -13.35
C ASN A 96 16.82 13.32 -14.85
N ASN A 97 17.75 12.43 -15.22
CA ASN A 97 18.04 12.00 -16.58
C ASN A 97 17.71 10.51 -16.81
N ALA A 98 16.68 9.98 -16.13
CA ALA A 98 16.27 8.58 -16.22
C ALA A 98 14.76 8.50 -16.51
N LYS A 99 14.36 8.93 -17.70
CA LYS A 99 12.94 9.12 -18.05
C LYS A 99 12.21 7.81 -18.33
N ASP A 100 12.91 6.80 -18.81
CA ASP A 100 12.33 5.51 -19.19
C ASP A 100 12.16 4.56 -18.00
N VAL A 101 12.83 4.86 -16.88
CA VAL A 101 12.73 4.06 -15.65
C VAL A 101 11.34 4.23 -15.04
N SER A 102 10.56 3.16 -15.09
CA SER A 102 9.20 3.11 -14.57
C SER A 102 9.04 2.13 -13.41
N GLU A 103 9.91 1.11 -13.32
CA GLU A 103 9.92 0.14 -12.23
C GLU A 103 11.14 0.32 -11.33
N LEU A 104 10.91 0.45 -10.03
CA LEU A 104 11.95 0.45 -9.01
C LEU A 104 11.78 -0.75 -8.08
N ASN A 105 12.86 -1.49 -7.87
CA ASN A 105 12.94 -2.54 -6.86
C ASN A 105 13.84 -2.10 -5.71
N ILE A 106 13.37 -2.31 -4.48
CA ILE A 106 14.18 -2.20 -3.28
C ILE A 106 14.48 -3.64 -2.82
N LYS A 107 15.70 -4.09 -3.12
CA LYS A 107 16.22 -5.39 -2.69
C LYS A 107 16.88 -5.30 -1.31
N GLY A 108 17.42 -4.14 -0.96
CA GLY A 108 18.00 -3.88 0.35
C GLY A 108 18.03 -2.39 0.67
N ASP A 109 17.84 -2.08 1.94
CA ASP A 109 17.74 -0.75 2.55
C ASP A 109 18.42 -0.76 3.94
N THR A 110 19.63 -1.35 4.01
CA THR A 110 20.39 -1.40 5.28
C THR A 110 20.68 0.01 5.81
N GLY A 111 20.73 1.03 4.95
CA GLY A 111 20.53 2.43 5.33
C GLY A 111 19.33 3.06 4.61
N GLY A 112 19.04 4.32 4.92
CA GLY A 112 17.92 5.04 4.32
C GLY A 112 18.09 5.21 2.81
N VAL A 113 17.01 5.02 2.04
CA VAL A 113 17.02 5.18 0.58
C VAL A 113 16.18 6.39 0.20
N ILE A 114 16.73 7.29 -0.62
CA ILE A 114 16.01 8.45 -1.15
C ILE A 114 16.14 8.43 -2.67
N VAL A 115 15.02 8.45 -3.38
CA VAL A 115 14.99 8.55 -4.84
C VAL A 115 14.32 9.85 -5.25
N LEU A 116 15.07 10.70 -5.95
CA LEU A 116 14.69 12.07 -6.29
C LEU A 116 14.35 12.22 -7.78
N ASN A 117 13.38 13.09 -8.09
CA ASN A 117 13.04 13.51 -9.46
C ASN A 117 12.78 12.33 -10.43
N SER A 118 12.09 11.30 -9.97
CA SER A 118 11.95 10.04 -10.72
C SER A 118 10.62 9.93 -11.48
N ASN A 119 10.62 9.14 -12.56
CA ASN A 119 9.42 8.79 -13.33
C ASN A 119 8.79 7.45 -12.90
N ILE A 120 9.16 6.95 -11.73
CA ILE A 120 8.76 5.63 -11.24
C ILE A 120 7.24 5.57 -11.07
N SER A 121 6.61 4.58 -11.68
CA SER A 121 5.19 4.29 -11.53
C SER A 121 4.91 3.07 -10.66
N SER A 122 5.87 2.13 -10.59
CA SER A 122 5.78 0.90 -9.82
C SER A 122 7.00 0.74 -8.91
N LEU A 123 6.73 0.56 -7.61
CA LEU A 123 7.73 0.26 -6.59
C LEU A 123 7.52 -1.16 -6.08
N ASN A 124 8.58 -1.97 -6.03
CA ASN A 124 8.54 -3.29 -5.43
C ASN A 124 9.53 -3.38 -4.25
N PHE A 125 9.03 -3.74 -3.08
CA PHE A 125 9.86 -4.20 -1.97
C PHE A 125 10.08 -5.70 -2.11
N LEU A 126 11.35 -6.11 -2.18
CA LEU A 126 11.76 -7.50 -2.40
C LEU A 126 12.52 -8.09 -1.19
N SER A 127 12.79 -7.27 -0.17
CA SER A 127 13.70 -7.64 0.94
C SER A 127 12.97 -8.31 2.10
N THR A 128 13.55 -9.41 2.57
CA THR A 128 13.27 -10.04 3.88
C THR A 128 14.34 -9.69 4.92
N ALA A 129 15.40 -8.96 4.53
CA ALA A 129 16.54 -8.63 5.40
C ALA A 129 16.21 -7.49 6.38
N GLU A 130 17.09 -7.24 7.36
CA GLU A 130 16.96 -6.18 8.37
C GLU A 130 17.12 -4.77 7.77
N GLY A 131 16.11 -4.32 7.05
CA GLY A 131 15.92 -2.93 6.68
C GLY A 131 14.49 -2.53 7.04
N THR A 132 14.37 -1.79 8.14
CA THR A 132 13.17 -1.01 8.48
C THR A 132 13.40 0.46 8.19
N ASN A 133 14.45 0.78 7.42
CA ASN A 133 14.84 2.16 7.19
C ASN A 133 13.86 2.81 6.22
N ALA A 134 13.77 4.13 6.31
CA ALA A 134 12.86 4.87 5.45
C ALA A 134 13.37 4.85 4.01
N VAL A 135 12.51 4.36 3.11
CA VAL A 135 12.59 4.64 1.68
C VAL A 135 11.75 5.88 1.41
N THR A 136 12.31 6.86 0.71
CA THR A 136 11.59 8.06 0.27
C THR A 136 11.58 8.11 -1.25
N ILE A 137 10.40 8.16 -1.84
CA ILE A 137 10.23 8.25 -3.29
C ILE A 137 9.59 9.59 -3.62
N ASP A 138 10.35 10.41 -4.34
CA ASP A 138 9.89 11.63 -4.97
C ASP A 138 9.52 11.34 -6.44
N SER A 139 8.26 10.94 -6.62
CA SER A 139 7.62 10.78 -7.92
C SER A 139 6.13 11.12 -7.83
N GLU A 140 5.65 11.93 -8.76
CA GLU A 140 4.21 12.18 -8.97
C GLU A 140 3.51 11.00 -9.64
N ASN A 141 4.29 10.16 -10.35
CA ASN A 141 3.78 9.05 -11.16
C ASN A 141 3.66 7.75 -10.39
N LEU A 142 4.19 7.69 -9.16
CA LEU A 142 4.12 6.49 -8.33
C LEU A 142 2.66 6.14 -8.08
N ALA A 143 2.24 5.02 -8.66
CA ALA A 143 0.86 4.55 -8.64
C ALA A 143 0.73 3.20 -7.94
N THR A 144 1.77 2.36 -7.95
CA THR A 144 1.73 1.02 -7.37
C THR A 144 2.90 0.76 -6.44
N ILE A 145 2.61 0.15 -5.29
CA ILE A 145 3.58 -0.37 -4.32
C ILE A 145 3.29 -1.86 -4.14
N ASN A 146 4.28 -2.71 -4.35
CA ASN A 146 4.15 -4.15 -4.19
C ASN A 146 5.12 -4.67 -3.13
N TYR A 147 4.60 -5.41 -2.16
CA TYR A 147 5.38 -6.25 -1.26
C TYR A 147 5.46 -7.64 -1.87
N LYS A 148 6.66 -8.06 -2.28
CA LYS A 148 6.86 -9.30 -3.03
C LYS A 148 7.85 -10.21 -2.32
N ALA A 149 7.41 -11.40 -1.98
CA ALA A 149 8.29 -12.44 -1.46
C ALA A 149 8.92 -13.22 -2.62
N GLY A 150 9.98 -13.96 -2.30
CA GLY A 150 10.68 -14.80 -3.26
C GLY A 150 9.92 -16.10 -3.51
N THR A 151 10.60 -17.21 -3.29
CA THR A 151 10.06 -18.56 -3.52
C THR A 151 9.26 -19.12 -2.34
N GLU A 152 9.42 -18.53 -1.16
CA GLU A 152 8.85 -19.00 0.10
C GLU A 152 8.09 -17.86 0.78
N ALA A 153 7.11 -18.21 1.61
CA ALA A 153 6.37 -17.23 2.38
C ALA A 153 7.30 -16.49 3.36
N ALA A 154 7.27 -15.16 3.34
CA ALA A 154 8.16 -14.36 4.17
C ALA A 154 7.55 -12.99 4.52
N GLU A 155 7.95 -12.45 5.66
CA GLU A 155 7.68 -11.05 5.97
C GLU A 155 8.53 -10.16 5.06
N ILE A 156 7.88 -9.22 4.37
CA ILE A 156 8.54 -8.22 3.53
C ILE A 156 8.52 -6.89 4.25
N LYS A 157 9.70 -6.30 4.37
CA LYS A 157 9.89 -4.98 4.98
C LYS A 157 10.07 -3.92 3.91
N GLY A 158 9.52 -2.75 4.17
CA GLY A 158 9.46 -1.62 3.24
C GLY A 158 8.71 -0.47 3.88
N ASN A 159 9.43 0.32 4.69
CA ASN A 159 8.93 1.59 5.20
C ASN A 159 9.09 2.65 4.11
N LEU A 160 8.00 3.33 3.77
CA LEU A 160 7.92 4.22 2.62
C LEU A 160 7.35 5.59 2.97
N THR A 161 7.97 6.63 2.45
CA THR A 161 7.39 7.96 2.27
C THR A 161 7.22 8.24 0.78
N ALA A 162 5.98 8.25 0.31
CA ALA A 162 5.61 8.62 -1.05
C ALA A 162 5.22 10.10 -1.05
N THR A 163 6.15 10.98 -1.39
CA THR A 163 6.01 12.42 -1.11
C THR A 163 4.97 13.11 -2.01
N LYS A 164 4.82 12.64 -3.26
CA LYS A 164 3.99 13.29 -4.29
C LYS A 164 2.89 12.40 -4.88
N ALA A 165 2.83 11.11 -4.54
CA ALA A 165 1.83 10.21 -5.08
C ALA A 165 0.41 10.62 -4.65
N THR A 166 -0.51 10.68 -5.60
CA THR A 166 -1.91 11.12 -5.38
C THR A 166 -2.90 9.96 -5.40
N ASN A 167 -2.61 8.90 -6.18
CA ASN A 167 -3.42 7.70 -6.29
C ASN A 167 -2.49 6.50 -6.12
N LEU A 168 -2.76 5.65 -5.14
CA LEU A 168 -1.87 4.52 -4.83
C LEU A 168 -2.63 3.21 -4.71
N THR A 169 -2.06 2.17 -5.31
CA THR A 169 -2.43 0.78 -5.06
C THR A 169 -1.29 0.11 -4.30
N VAL A 170 -1.60 -0.51 -3.17
CA VAL A 170 -0.67 -1.31 -2.38
C VAL A 170 -1.07 -2.77 -2.47
N ASN A 171 -0.15 -3.63 -2.91
CA ASN A 171 -0.40 -5.05 -3.06
C ASN A 171 0.57 -5.86 -2.21
N THR A 172 0.10 -6.96 -1.64
CA THR A 172 0.95 -8.09 -1.23
C THR A 172 0.84 -9.18 -2.27
N ASP A 173 1.94 -9.81 -2.67
CA ASP A 173 1.83 -11.05 -3.45
C ASP A 173 1.35 -12.24 -2.59
N ALA A 174 1.21 -13.42 -3.21
CA ALA A 174 0.73 -14.63 -2.54
C ALA A 174 1.68 -15.18 -1.46
N LEU A 175 2.94 -14.74 -1.39
CA LEU A 175 3.93 -15.23 -0.42
C LEU A 175 4.42 -14.15 0.59
N ALA A 176 4.22 -12.87 0.31
CA ALA A 176 4.55 -11.74 1.18
C ALA A 176 3.58 -11.55 2.35
N ASN A 177 4.10 -11.51 3.56
CA ASN A 177 3.41 -11.02 4.75
C ASN A 177 3.92 -9.61 5.10
N ILE A 178 3.06 -8.76 5.65
CA ILE A 178 3.42 -7.42 6.14
C ILE A 178 2.98 -7.24 7.59
N THR A 179 3.81 -6.55 8.36
CA THR A 179 3.51 -6.11 9.74
C THR A 179 3.63 -4.61 9.85
N SER A 180 2.92 -3.97 10.78
CA SER A 180 2.99 -2.51 10.96
C SER A 180 4.37 -1.97 11.35
N THR A 181 5.30 -2.82 11.78
CA THR A 181 6.70 -2.46 12.04
C THR A 181 7.57 -2.52 10.78
N GLY A 182 7.26 -3.45 9.87
CA GLY A 182 7.96 -3.64 8.60
C GLY A 182 7.35 -2.89 7.43
N ALA A 183 6.06 -2.52 7.51
CA ALA A 183 5.32 -1.83 6.46
C ALA A 183 4.67 -0.58 7.06
N THR A 184 5.38 0.53 7.00
CA THR A 184 4.87 1.87 7.26
C THR A 184 4.77 2.63 5.95
N LEU A 185 3.62 3.25 5.68
CA LEU A 185 3.37 4.07 4.50
C LEU A 185 2.94 5.47 4.90
N THR A 186 3.75 6.46 4.55
CA THR A 186 3.41 7.89 4.62
C THR A 186 3.11 8.39 3.21
N ALA A 187 1.84 8.68 2.93
CA ALA A 187 1.34 9.14 1.64
C ALA A 187 0.36 10.32 1.84
N ASN A 188 0.81 11.38 2.51
CA ASN A 188 -0.04 12.52 2.88
C ASN A 188 -0.58 13.32 1.68
N SER A 189 -0.04 13.10 0.47
CA SER A 189 -0.54 13.68 -0.78
C SER A 189 -1.62 12.83 -1.46
N ALA A 190 -1.79 11.57 -1.03
CA ALA A 190 -2.75 10.65 -1.64
C ALA A 190 -4.19 11.06 -1.31
N THR A 191 -5.04 11.06 -2.33
CA THR A 191 -6.49 11.29 -2.23
C THR A 191 -7.28 10.01 -2.46
N SER A 192 -6.71 9.02 -3.15
CA SER A 192 -7.32 7.71 -3.36
C SER A 192 -6.31 6.59 -3.12
N MET A 193 -6.74 5.53 -2.43
CA MET A 193 -5.92 4.36 -2.16
C MET A 193 -6.69 3.05 -2.28
N SER A 194 -6.04 2.04 -2.85
CA SER A 194 -6.48 0.64 -2.82
C SER A 194 -5.44 -0.21 -2.08
N LEU A 195 -5.88 -1.04 -1.14
CA LEU A 195 -5.05 -1.99 -0.40
C LEU A 195 -5.52 -3.41 -0.71
N ASN A 196 -4.68 -4.18 -1.40
CA ASN A 196 -4.99 -5.54 -1.84
C ASN A 196 -4.08 -6.54 -1.11
N ILE A 197 -4.67 -7.20 -0.12
CA ILE A 197 -4.01 -8.16 0.74
C ILE A 197 -4.40 -9.56 0.25
N ASN A 198 -3.41 -10.39 -0.11
CA ASN A 198 -3.66 -11.68 -0.76
C ASN A 198 -3.92 -12.82 0.24
N ALA A 199 -4.34 -13.99 -0.27
CA ALA A 199 -4.62 -15.19 0.52
C ALA A 199 -3.33 -15.91 0.98
N GLU A 200 -3.47 -16.88 1.90
CA GLU A 200 -2.39 -17.72 2.49
C GLU A 200 -1.43 -16.98 3.44
N LYS A 201 -2.01 -16.10 4.26
CA LYS A 201 -1.28 -15.16 5.11
C LYS A 201 -1.66 -15.36 6.56
N THR A 202 -0.69 -15.16 7.44
CA THR A 202 -0.98 -14.89 8.85
C THR A 202 -1.69 -13.54 8.97
N ALA A 203 -2.10 -13.16 10.18
CA ALA A 203 -2.62 -11.83 10.42
C ALA A 203 -1.63 -10.77 9.91
N GLN A 204 -2.13 -9.85 9.08
CA GLN A 204 -1.32 -8.82 8.41
C GLN A 204 -1.61 -7.45 9.03
N SER A 205 -0.62 -6.55 8.96
CA SER A 205 -0.85 -5.16 9.34
C SER A 205 0.01 -4.17 8.56
N LEU A 206 -0.53 -2.97 8.40
CA LEU A 206 0.11 -1.83 7.72
C LEU A 206 -0.03 -0.61 8.62
N LYS A 207 1.05 0.15 8.85
CA LYS A 207 0.94 1.50 9.42
C LYS A 207 0.74 2.50 8.29
N LEU A 208 -0.33 3.29 8.34
CA LEU A 208 -0.71 4.24 7.29
C LEU A 208 -0.84 5.66 7.86
N SER A 209 -0.21 6.63 7.20
CA SER A 209 -0.45 8.06 7.36
C SER A 209 -0.82 8.66 6.01
N ALA A 210 -2.07 9.08 5.84
CA ALA A 210 -2.59 9.62 4.59
C ALA A 210 -3.61 10.75 4.87
N THR A 211 -3.12 11.89 5.34
CA THR A 211 -3.97 12.97 5.89
C THR A 211 -4.92 13.64 4.89
N LYS A 212 -4.74 13.42 3.58
CA LYS A 212 -5.63 13.93 2.52
C LYS A 212 -6.50 12.85 1.88
N LEU A 213 -6.41 11.60 2.34
CA LEU A 213 -7.10 10.47 1.73
C LEU A 213 -8.61 10.70 1.78
N LYS A 214 -9.28 10.57 0.63
CA LYS A 214 -10.74 10.67 0.50
C LYS A 214 -11.37 9.32 0.24
N ASP A 215 -10.71 8.48 -0.53
CA ASP A 215 -11.21 7.16 -0.92
C ASP A 215 -10.23 6.08 -0.49
N LEU A 216 -10.70 5.13 0.32
CA LEU A 216 -9.95 3.94 0.70
C LEU A 216 -10.73 2.70 0.34
N ALA A 217 -10.20 1.91 -0.58
CA ALA A 217 -10.68 0.57 -0.90
C ALA A 217 -9.75 -0.47 -0.28
N VAL A 218 -10.29 -1.48 0.38
CA VAL A 218 -9.55 -2.59 0.98
C VAL A 218 -10.14 -3.90 0.48
N VAL A 219 -9.28 -4.74 -0.09
CA VAL A 219 -9.58 -6.13 -0.40
C VAL A 219 -8.68 -6.98 0.47
N ASN A 220 -9.23 -7.53 1.55
CA ASN A 220 -8.50 -8.39 2.47
C ASN A 220 -8.83 -9.87 2.24
N LYS A 221 -7.92 -10.61 1.61
CA LYS A 221 -8.02 -12.08 1.49
C LYS A 221 -7.25 -12.83 2.58
N SER A 222 -6.60 -12.13 3.52
CA SER A 222 -6.01 -12.76 4.70
C SER A 222 -7.12 -13.19 5.66
N VAL A 223 -7.30 -14.50 5.77
CA VAL A 223 -8.31 -15.13 6.65
C VAL A 223 -8.01 -14.94 8.13
N ASP A 224 -6.73 -14.74 8.48
CA ASP A 224 -6.31 -14.46 9.86
C ASP A 224 -6.41 -12.97 10.21
N GLY A 225 -6.68 -12.13 9.20
CA GLY A 225 -7.08 -10.74 9.36
C GLY A 225 -6.08 -9.73 8.81
N PHE A 226 -6.55 -8.48 8.73
CA PHE A 226 -5.77 -7.33 8.31
C PHE A 226 -6.10 -6.12 9.18
N THR A 227 -5.08 -5.51 9.76
CA THR A 227 -5.21 -4.32 10.60
C THR A 227 -4.45 -3.13 10.00
N ILE A 228 -5.14 -2.01 9.82
CA ILE A 228 -4.50 -0.74 9.50
C ILE A 228 -4.23 0.00 10.82
N LYS A 229 -2.97 0.29 11.09
CA LYS A 229 -2.53 1.16 12.18
C LYS A 229 -2.28 2.56 11.66
N GLY A 230 -2.25 3.54 12.56
CA GLY A 230 -1.88 4.91 12.22
C GLY A 230 -1.93 5.82 13.42
N ASP A 231 -1.58 7.08 13.24
CA ASP A 231 -1.84 8.07 14.28
C ASP A 231 -3.36 8.33 14.34
N ALA A 232 -3.86 8.79 15.50
CA ALA A 232 -5.29 8.86 15.79
C ALA A 232 -6.13 9.56 14.70
N ASN A 233 -5.55 10.58 14.07
CA ASN A 233 -6.18 11.46 13.06
C ASN A 233 -5.63 11.26 11.63
N SER A 234 -4.87 10.20 11.40
CA SER A 234 -4.18 9.95 10.13
C SER A 234 -5.12 9.78 8.93
N LEU A 235 -6.41 9.50 9.18
CA LEU A 235 -7.46 9.28 8.18
C LEU A 235 -8.69 10.18 8.38
N ASP A 236 -8.57 11.30 9.11
CA ASP A 236 -9.70 12.20 9.38
C ASP A 236 -10.35 12.77 8.11
N ALA A 237 -9.61 12.84 7.00
CA ALA A 237 -10.12 13.32 5.72
C ALA A 237 -10.94 12.27 4.95
N LEU A 238 -10.91 11.00 5.34
CA LEU A 238 -11.49 9.88 4.60
C LEU A 238 -12.99 10.02 4.47
N SER A 239 -13.50 10.12 3.23
CA SER A 239 -14.93 10.25 2.94
C SER A 239 -15.58 8.89 2.63
N ASN A 240 -14.87 8.04 1.90
CA ASN A 240 -15.40 6.78 1.40
C ASN A 240 -14.49 5.63 1.82
N LEU A 241 -15.04 4.70 2.60
CA LEU A 241 -14.38 3.46 2.99
C LEU A 241 -15.12 2.28 2.35
N ASN A 242 -14.44 1.52 1.51
CA ASN A 242 -14.98 0.29 0.92
C ASN A 242 -14.10 -0.89 1.36
N VAL A 243 -14.68 -1.89 2.02
CA VAL A 243 -13.94 -3.07 2.52
C VAL A 243 -14.63 -4.34 2.04
N THR A 244 -13.86 -5.22 1.41
CA THR A 244 -14.21 -6.63 1.17
C THR A 244 -13.22 -7.49 1.94
N THR A 245 -13.69 -8.37 2.82
CA THR A 245 -12.80 -9.11 3.71
C THR A 245 -13.17 -10.60 3.86
N ASP A 246 -12.17 -11.47 3.78
CA ASP A 246 -12.27 -12.90 4.09
C ASP A 246 -11.93 -13.17 5.57
N GLY A 247 -11.08 -12.36 6.19
CA GLY A 247 -10.79 -12.42 7.64
C GLY A 247 -11.32 -11.22 8.40
N LYS A 248 -10.81 -11.01 9.61
CA LYS A 248 -11.09 -9.78 10.37
C LYS A 248 -10.40 -8.57 9.72
N PHE A 249 -11.15 -7.51 9.43
CA PHE A 249 -10.59 -6.20 9.13
C PHE A 249 -10.77 -5.27 10.32
N SER A 250 -9.74 -4.49 10.67
CA SER A 250 -9.85 -3.48 11.71
C SER A 250 -8.92 -2.30 11.53
N PHE A 251 -9.28 -1.19 12.18
CA PHE A 251 -8.32 -0.15 12.52
C PHE A 251 -7.80 -0.38 13.94
N ASP A 252 -6.51 -0.09 14.16
CA ASP A 252 -5.88 0.00 15.47
C ASP A 252 -5.20 1.36 15.57
N THR A 253 -5.16 1.94 16.77
CA THR A 253 -4.69 3.30 17.12
C THR A 253 -5.38 4.48 16.41
N ILE A 254 -6.03 4.27 15.26
CA ILE A 254 -6.90 5.24 14.59
C ILE A 254 -8.26 5.21 15.32
N THR A 255 -8.54 6.27 16.08
CA THR A 255 -9.65 6.28 17.06
C THR A 255 -11.01 6.60 16.43
N GLY A 256 -11.03 7.17 15.22
CA GLY A 256 -12.26 7.42 14.48
C GLY A 256 -12.00 7.89 13.05
N LEU A 257 -13.07 7.86 12.24
CA LEU A 257 -13.08 8.31 10.84
C LEU A 257 -13.93 9.58 10.74
N VAL A 258 -13.35 10.72 11.16
CA VAL A 258 -14.07 11.98 11.37
C VAL A 258 -14.80 12.47 10.11
N GLY A 259 -14.15 12.36 8.96
CA GLY A 259 -14.66 12.88 7.68
C GLY A 259 -15.46 11.88 6.85
N VAL A 260 -15.86 10.73 7.41
CA VAL A 260 -16.53 9.69 6.63
C VAL A 260 -17.96 10.09 6.26
N SER A 261 -18.36 9.74 5.04
CA SER A 261 -19.72 9.92 4.51
C SER A 261 -20.31 8.58 4.11
N THR A 262 -19.51 7.71 3.47
CA THR A 262 -19.95 6.37 3.07
C THR A 262 -18.99 5.31 3.56
N VAL A 263 -19.53 4.28 4.20
CA VAL A 263 -18.81 3.07 4.62
C VAL A 263 -19.54 1.88 4.00
N THR A 264 -18.86 1.12 3.15
CA THR A 264 -19.37 -0.11 2.54
C THR A 264 -18.52 -1.28 2.97
N LEU A 265 -19.13 -2.28 3.62
CA LEU A 265 -18.46 -3.44 4.19
C LEU A 265 -19.08 -4.72 3.61
N SER A 266 -18.23 -5.64 3.19
CA SER A 266 -18.68 -6.93 2.68
C SER A 266 -17.72 -8.06 3.04
N GLY A 267 -18.28 -9.27 3.12
CA GLY A 267 -17.53 -10.51 3.32
C GLY A 267 -18.35 -11.71 2.86
N ALA A 268 -17.68 -12.82 2.59
CA ALA A 268 -18.35 -14.08 2.23
C ALA A 268 -17.78 -15.29 2.99
N ASN A 269 -16.54 -15.19 3.45
CA ASN A 269 -15.86 -16.20 4.25
C ASN A 269 -16.46 -16.27 5.68
N ASP A 270 -16.43 -17.43 6.30
CA ASP A 270 -16.97 -17.64 7.65
C ASP A 270 -16.20 -16.86 8.73
N LYS A 271 -14.94 -16.49 8.47
CA LYS A 271 -14.13 -15.62 9.32
C LYS A 271 -14.27 -14.12 9.02
N SER A 272 -15.10 -13.73 8.05
CA SER A 272 -15.25 -12.33 7.66
C SER A 272 -15.86 -11.51 8.81
N ALA A 273 -15.07 -10.60 9.36
CA ALA A 273 -15.49 -9.70 10.43
C ALA A 273 -14.93 -8.31 10.20
N VAL A 274 -15.63 -7.29 10.71
CA VAL A 274 -15.14 -5.91 10.68
C VAL A 274 -15.27 -5.28 12.07
N THR A 275 -14.20 -4.63 12.53
CA THR A 275 -14.22 -3.77 13.73
C THR A 275 -13.77 -2.37 13.35
N LEU A 276 -14.68 -1.40 13.46
CA LEU A 276 -14.39 0.02 13.24
C LEU A 276 -14.49 0.80 14.56
N GLY A 277 -13.70 1.87 14.65
CA GLY A 277 -13.85 2.89 15.70
C GLY A 277 -15.08 3.77 15.47
N ASN A 278 -15.02 5.01 15.94
CA ASN A 278 -16.10 5.97 15.75
C ASN A 278 -16.20 6.41 14.28
N LEU A 279 -17.42 6.68 13.81
CA LEU A 279 -17.70 7.26 12.50
C LEU A 279 -18.20 8.69 12.69
N GLY A 280 -17.59 9.64 11.99
CA GLY A 280 -17.97 11.05 12.05
C GLY A 280 -17.55 11.77 13.34
N SER A 281 -18.15 12.93 13.56
CA SER A 281 -18.04 13.74 14.78
C SER A 281 -19.22 14.71 14.91
N ASP A 282 -19.39 15.32 16.09
CA ASP A 282 -20.36 16.41 16.34
C ASP A 282 -20.06 17.71 15.58
N LYS A 283 -18.93 17.78 14.85
CA LYS A 283 -18.50 18.97 14.11
C LYS A 283 -18.79 18.88 12.61
N VAL A 284 -19.04 17.70 12.06
CA VAL A 284 -19.26 17.50 10.63
C VAL A 284 -20.74 17.58 10.26
N THR A 285 -21.05 18.09 9.06
CA THR A 285 -22.43 18.30 8.57
C THR A 285 -22.87 17.30 7.51
N GLN A 286 -21.93 16.54 6.95
CA GLN A 286 -22.21 15.46 6.00
C GLN A 286 -23.05 14.36 6.64
N GLY A 287 -23.93 13.74 5.87
CA GLY A 287 -24.57 12.51 6.29
C GLY A 287 -23.57 11.34 6.36
N ILE A 288 -23.94 10.29 7.09
CA ILE A 288 -23.17 9.04 7.19
C ILE A 288 -24.06 7.89 6.73
N ALA A 289 -23.62 7.16 5.70
CA ALA A 289 -24.21 5.93 5.22
C ALA A 289 -23.28 4.75 5.55
N LEU A 290 -23.73 3.82 6.40
CA LEU A 290 -23.05 2.57 6.68
C LEU A 290 -23.82 1.42 6.03
N ASN A 291 -23.23 0.76 5.05
CA ASN A 291 -23.80 -0.40 4.36
C ASN A 291 -22.92 -1.61 4.65
N ALA A 292 -23.43 -2.61 5.36
CA ALA A 292 -22.71 -3.84 5.65
C ALA A 292 -23.48 -5.06 5.15
N SER A 293 -22.77 -6.03 4.56
CA SER A 293 -23.38 -7.28 4.13
C SER A 293 -22.47 -8.49 4.22
N GLY A 294 -23.03 -9.68 4.46
CA GLY A 294 -22.30 -10.95 4.36
C GLY A 294 -21.21 -11.18 5.43
N LEU A 295 -21.07 -10.30 6.42
CA LEU A 295 -20.09 -10.45 7.50
C LEU A 295 -20.52 -11.59 8.43
N LYS A 296 -19.85 -12.74 8.29
CA LYS A 296 -20.27 -13.98 8.95
C LYS A 296 -19.74 -14.16 10.37
N ALA A 297 -18.59 -13.57 10.68
CA ALA A 297 -18.00 -13.54 12.01
C ALA A 297 -18.34 -12.24 12.78
N GLY A 298 -19.05 -11.31 12.14
CA GLY A 298 -19.70 -10.19 12.81
C GLY A 298 -19.19 -8.80 12.44
N LEU A 299 -19.85 -7.79 13.02
CA LEU A 299 -19.57 -6.37 12.85
C LEU A 299 -19.57 -5.69 14.21
N GLU A 300 -18.53 -4.91 14.47
CA GLU A 300 -18.50 -3.96 15.58
C GLU A 300 -18.15 -2.57 15.03
N VAL A 301 -18.98 -1.59 15.36
CA VAL A 301 -18.75 -0.18 15.03
C VAL A 301 -18.88 0.63 16.31
N GLY A 302 -17.97 1.59 16.51
CA GLY A 302 -18.06 2.56 17.59
C GLY A 302 -19.26 3.51 17.45
N ASN A 303 -19.16 4.68 18.06
CA ASN A 303 -20.21 5.69 17.97
C ASN A 303 -20.27 6.29 16.56
N THR A 304 -21.48 6.51 16.06
CA THR A 304 -21.72 7.24 14.81
C THR A 304 -22.32 8.61 15.15
N VAL A 305 -21.58 9.68 14.86
CA VAL A 305 -22.02 11.05 15.21
C VAL A 305 -21.85 11.97 14.00
N THR A 306 -22.88 12.74 13.69
CA THR A 306 -22.81 13.82 12.70
C THR A 306 -23.97 14.80 12.95
N LYS A 307 -23.87 16.02 12.42
CA LYS A 307 -25.05 16.90 12.32
C LYS A 307 -26.02 16.39 11.25
N GLY A 308 -25.49 15.85 10.15
CA GLY A 308 -26.29 15.35 9.04
C GLY A 308 -27.03 14.04 9.34
N SER A 309 -27.71 13.51 8.34
CA SER A 309 -28.47 12.26 8.48
C SER A 309 -27.56 11.04 8.68
N ILE A 310 -27.98 10.08 9.50
CA ILE A 310 -27.34 8.78 9.65
C ILE A 310 -28.24 7.71 9.04
N ASN A 311 -27.70 6.92 8.09
CA ASN A 311 -28.38 5.79 7.46
C ASN A 311 -27.52 4.54 7.62
N ILE A 312 -28.03 3.52 8.32
CA ILE A 312 -27.32 2.25 8.54
C ILE A 312 -28.14 1.12 7.91
N ASN A 313 -27.53 0.36 7.02
CA ASN A 313 -28.13 -0.77 6.33
C ASN A 313 -27.29 -2.02 6.57
N LEU A 314 -27.83 -2.99 7.30
CA LEU A 314 -27.19 -4.27 7.61
C LEU A 314 -27.97 -5.39 6.92
N ASN A 315 -27.29 -6.21 6.10
CA ASN A 315 -27.94 -7.23 5.29
C ASN A 315 -27.22 -8.59 5.34
N ALA A 316 -27.97 -9.68 5.47
CA ALA A 316 -27.46 -11.05 5.30
C ALA A 316 -26.18 -11.34 6.11
N MET A 317 -26.20 -11.06 7.42
CA MET A 317 -25.08 -11.32 8.32
C MET A 317 -25.40 -12.52 9.21
N SER A 318 -24.47 -13.48 9.32
CA SER A 318 -24.65 -14.59 10.28
C SER A 318 -24.05 -14.32 11.65
N GLY A 319 -23.08 -13.40 11.74
CA GLY A 319 -22.44 -13.02 12.99
C GLY A 319 -23.19 -11.91 13.73
N ASP A 320 -22.70 -11.58 14.93
CA ASP A 320 -23.24 -10.48 15.73
C ASP A 320 -23.03 -9.14 15.03
N ALA A 321 -23.97 -8.22 15.21
CA ALA A 321 -23.90 -6.86 14.71
C ALA A 321 -24.07 -5.89 15.88
N LYS A 322 -22.96 -5.27 16.30
CA LYS A 322 -22.91 -4.34 17.42
C LYS A 322 -22.58 -2.94 16.92
N LEU A 323 -23.48 -2.01 17.19
CA LEU A 323 -23.32 -0.58 16.90
C LEU A 323 -23.19 0.20 18.20
N GLY A 324 -22.30 1.20 18.24
CA GLY A 324 -22.25 2.16 19.33
C GLY A 324 -23.49 3.07 19.37
N ALA A 325 -23.37 4.18 20.09
CA ALA A 325 -24.42 5.21 20.06
C ALA A 325 -24.47 5.87 18.68
N ALA A 326 -25.68 6.23 18.23
CA ALA A 326 -25.89 6.98 17.00
C ALA A 326 -26.55 8.34 17.32
N ASN A 327 -25.93 9.44 16.90
CA ASN A 327 -26.41 10.80 17.16
C ASN A 327 -26.38 11.64 15.88
N SER A 328 -27.56 11.85 15.29
CA SER A 328 -27.82 12.76 14.17
C SER A 328 -28.32 14.10 14.72
N GLU A 329 -27.45 15.10 14.86
CA GLU A 329 -27.77 16.28 15.66
C GLU A 329 -28.81 17.22 15.04
N THR A 330 -28.94 17.26 13.72
CA THR A 330 -29.93 18.13 13.04
C THR A 330 -30.95 17.36 12.21
N ASP A 331 -30.60 16.17 11.73
CA ASP A 331 -31.41 15.45 10.75
C ASP A 331 -31.98 14.12 11.28
N ASN A 332 -32.16 13.14 10.39
CA ASN A 332 -32.79 11.85 10.64
C ASN A 332 -31.75 10.75 10.94
N LEU A 333 -32.17 9.79 11.75
CA LEU A 333 -31.50 8.52 11.95
C LEU A 333 -32.37 7.39 11.39
N SER A 334 -31.82 6.60 10.47
CA SER A 334 -32.46 5.40 9.92
C SER A 334 -31.54 4.20 10.09
N ILE A 335 -32.07 3.12 10.66
CA ILE A 335 -31.40 1.82 10.76
C ILE A 335 -32.31 0.76 10.13
N SER A 336 -31.80 0.10 9.10
CA SER A 336 -32.45 -1.03 8.43
C SER A 336 -31.60 -2.28 8.63
N VAL A 337 -32.18 -3.29 9.25
CA VAL A 337 -31.52 -4.58 9.53
C VAL A 337 -32.35 -5.68 8.88
N ASN A 338 -31.74 -6.41 7.96
CA ASN A 338 -32.40 -7.48 7.22
C ASN A 338 -31.54 -8.75 7.18
N GLY A 339 -31.95 -9.77 7.93
CA GLY A 339 -31.27 -11.06 7.95
C GLY A 339 -29.96 -11.02 8.74
N VAL A 340 -30.02 -10.54 9.99
CA VAL A 340 -28.94 -10.71 10.97
C VAL A 340 -29.27 -11.90 11.86
N GLU A 341 -28.53 -13.00 11.72
CA GLU A 341 -28.77 -14.22 12.50
C GLU A 341 -28.11 -14.20 13.88
N GLY A 342 -27.03 -13.43 14.05
CA GLY A 342 -26.40 -13.19 15.34
C GLY A 342 -27.17 -12.20 16.20
N LYS A 343 -26.56 -11.78 17.31
CA LYS A 343 -27.12 -10.75 18.18
C LYS A 343 -26.99 -9.39 17.52
N PHE A 344 -28.09 -8.62 17.49
CA PHE A 344 -28.08 -7.22 17.08
C PHE A 344 -28.12 -6.34 18.32
N GLU A 345 -27.16 -5.42 18.47
CA GLU A 345 -27.09 -4.48 19.58
C GLU A 345 -26.80 -3.07 19.09
N THR A 346 -27.42 -2.06 19.73
CA THR A 346 -27.08 -0.66 19.52
C THR A 346 -26.87 0.06 20.85
N GLY A 347 -26.04 1.10 20.84
CA GLY A 347 -26.05 2.10 21.89
C GLY A 347 -27.30 3.00 21.84
N ALA A 348 -27.23 4.14 22.54
CA ALA A 348 -28.30 5.13 22.51
C ALA A 348 -28.51 5.69 21.10
N LEU A 349 -29.77 5.80 20.67
CA LEU A 349 -30.16 6.36 19.37
C LEU A 349 -30.77 7.75 19.58
N LYS A 350 -30.22 8.76 18.92
CA LYS A 350 -30.66 10.15 18.99
C LYS A 350 -30.70 10.78 17.60
N ALA A 351 -31.81 11.45 17.30
CA ALA A 351 -31.96 12.29 16.12
C ALA A 351 -32.82 13.50 16.46
N ALA A 352 -32.54 14.67 15.87
CA ALA A 352 -33.38 15.85 16.05
C ALA A 352 -34.69 15.79 15.27
N ALA A 353 -34.68 15.21 14.07
CA ALA A 353 -35.87 15.15 13.21
C ALA A 353 -36.68 13.87 13.41
N SER A 354 -36.12 12.71 13.10
CA SER A 354 -36.81 11.42 13.28
C SER A 354 -35.82 10.27 13.48
N THR A 355 -36.24 9.24 14.19
CA THR A 355 -35.51 7.97 14.33
C THR A 355 -36.38 6.83 13.81
N THR A 356 -35.89 6.10 12.82
CA THR A 356 -36.56 4.92 12.24
C THR A 356 -35.67 3.70 12.41
N VAL A 357 -36.21 2.62 12.96
CA VAL A 357 -35.53 1.32 13.07
C VAL A 357 -36.44 0.26 12.46
N SER A 358 -35.95 -0.40 11.40
CA SER A 358 -36.64 -1.50 10.71
C SER A 358 -35.86 -2.79 10.90
N LEU A 359 -36.47 -3.78 11.54
CA LEU A 359 -35.85 -5.08 11.78
C LEU A 359 -36.64 -6.17 11.04
N THR A 360 -35.97 -6.90 10.17
CA THR A 360 -36.54 -8.02 9.40
C THR A 360 -35.62 -9.24 9.52
N ASN A 361 -36.19 -10.41 9.85
CA ASN A 361 -35.43 -11.67 9.98
C ASN A 361 -34.23 -11.58 10.95
N VAL A 362 -34.42 -10.96 12.11
CA VAL A 362 -33.39 -10.86 13.16
C VAL A 362 -33.67 -11.88 14.26
N LYS A 363 -32.69 -12.74 14.62
CA LYS A 363 -32.89 -13.83 15.59
C LYS A 363 -32.65 -13.43 17.05
N GLY A 364 -31.97 -12.31 17.32
CA GLY A 364 -31.72 -11.81 18.69
C GLY A 364 -31.42 -10.31 18.74
N ALA A 365 -32.45 -9.47 18.60
CA ALA A 365 -32.38 -8.00 18.71
C ALA A 365 -32.72 -7.49 20.12
#